data_AF-A0A3L6F245-F1
#
_entry.id   AF-A0A3L6F245-F1
#
_cell.length_a   1.000
_cell.length_b   1.000
_cell.length_c   1.000
_cell.angle_alpha   90.00
_cell.angle_beta   90.00
_cell.angle_gamma   90.00
#
_symmetry.space_group_name_H-M   'P 1'
#
loop_
_entity.id
_entity.type
_entity.pdbx_description
1 polymer ?
#
loop_
_entity_poly.entity_id
_entity_poly.type
_entity_poly.pdbx_seq_one_letter_code
_entity_poly.pdbx_strand_id
1 'polypeptide(L)'
;MENNHKDCSTLLRSVDAEDSLRLHNMFLPFTFWSSLFTGMLQIGVKYSQETIRTDALSIMILIVRTTDPIEERQKFGFTSVMTRLHLLLQKENGLLVKKHSVRLLFLLLNCPVMLKLLCSGGKDGSKQMGSEACESDRSQEVISSVLVDLSDCLTCGETCSLGIELCRLVIILLAYIASSGKLGYEVLLVPVSARGASFLEMIMEVLASQMQYETRELLKERCLVMREALILLNRLASHANYSKPTLEVLTRSKLCATWTIDVANRLPHTRMANDLAELAQKFRSRVYAFIEEKPLTSDGTNLGASNKR
;
A
#
# COMPACT_ATOMS: atom_id res chain seq x y z
N MET A 1 -38.83 -62.88 2.49
CA MET A 1 -39.83 -61.91 2.95
C MET A 1 -39.18 -60.55 2.96
N GLU A 2 -39.88 -59.58 2.38
CA GLU A 2 -39.45 -58.24 2.02
C GLU A 2 -39.13 -57.31 3.20
N ASN A 3 -38.30 -56.29 2.90
CA ASN A 3 -38.38 -54.89 3.33
C ASN A 3 -38.19 -54.54 4.82
N ASN A 4 -37.14 -53.78 5.20
CA ASN A 4 -36.98 -52.33 4.96
C ASN A 4 -35.87 -51.71 5.86
N HIS A 5 -34.99 -50.93 5.22
CA HIS A 5 -34.44 -49.62 5.65
C HIS A 5 -34.14 -49.35 7.15
N LYS A 6 -32.88 -49.10 7.53
CA LYS A 6 -32.15 -47.82 7.33
C LYS A 6 -30.76 -47.87 7.96
N ASP A 7 -29.79 -47.37 7.22
CA ASP A 7 -28.37 -47.28 7.53
C ASP A 7 -28.09 -46.53 8.84
N CYS A 8 -27.41 -47.20 9.78
CA CYS A 8 -26.81 -46.57 10.95
C CYS A 8 -25.31 -46.44 10.68
N SER A 9 -24.95 -45.46 9.87
CA SER A 9 -23.56 -45.05 9.64
C SER A 9 -23.56 -43.56 9.34
N THR A 10 -22.54 -42.87 9.84
CA THR A 10 -22.26 -41.43 9.73
C THR A 10 -22.94 -40.55 10.78
N LEU A 11 -22.15 -40.09 11.76
CA LEU A 11 -21.78 -38.66 11.96
C LEU A 11 -21.17 -38.44 13.36
N LEU A 12 -19.99 -39.01 13.61
CA LEU A 12 -19.04 -38.37 14.53
C LEU A 12 -18.34 -37.26 13.74
N ARG A 13 -18.99 -36.09 13.65
CA ARG A 13 -18.31 -34.88 13.20
C ARG A 13 -17.38 -34.43 14.32
N SER A 14 -16.09 -34.36 14.01
CA SER A 14 -15.11 -33.60 14.79
C SER A 14 -15.65 -32.19 14.96
N VAL A 15 -15.83 -31.77 16.20
CA VAL A 15 -16.11 -30.38 16.54
C VAL A 15 -14.87 -29.58 16.13
N ASP A 16 -14.98 -28.81 15.05
CA ASP A 16 -13.95 -27.87 14.63
C ASP A 16 -13.71 -26.87 15.76
N ALA A 17 -12.45 -26.69 16.15
CA ALA A 17 -12.05 -25.78 17.23
C ALA A 17 -12.45 -24.31 16.96
N GLU A 18 -12.80 -23.97 15.71
CA GLU A 18 -13.34 -22.65 15.34
C GLU A 18 -14.79 -22.42 15.80
N ASP A 19 -15.61 -23.47 15.93
CA ASP A 19 -17.00 -23.34 16.38
C ASP A 19 -17.13 -23.19 17.90
N SER A 20 -16.12 -23.65 18.65
CA SER A 20 -16.10 -23.50 20.12
C SER A 20 -15.78 -22.07 20.59
N LEU A 21 -15.12 -21.25 19.76
CA LEU A 21 -14.85 -19.84 20.08
C LEU A 21 -16.08 -18.93 19.93
N ARG A 22 -17.15 -19.42 19.29
CA ARG A 22 -18.43 -18.69 19.16
C ARG A 22 -19.40 -18.94 20.31
N LEU A 23 -19.10 -19.86 21.23
CA LEU A 23 -20.04 -20.32 22.24
C LEU A 23 -19.97 -19.60 23.60
N HIS A 24 -19.05 -18.65 23.77
CA HIS A 24 -18.99 -17.76 24.96
C HIS A 24 -19.00 -16.30 24.53
N ASN A 25 -20.16 -15.84 24.07
CA ASN A 25 -20.42 -14.46 23.68
C ASN A 25 -20.48 -13.55 24.91
N MET A 26 -19.33 -13.11 25.41
CA MET A 26 -19.24 -11.85 26.13
C MET A 26 -18.82 -10.77 25.13
N PHE A 27 -19.76 -10.33 24.29
CA PHE A 27 -19.52 -9.20 23.39
C PHE A 27 -19.35 -7.94 24.23
N LEU A 28 -18.11 -7.48 24.37
CA LEU A 28 -17.82 -6.19 24.97
C LEU A 28 -18.37 -5.08 24.08
N PRO A 29 -19.00 -4.03 24.64
CA PRO A 29 -19.57 -2.96 23.85
C PRO A 29 -18.47 -2.18 23.12
N PHE A 30 -18.80 -1.60 21.97
CA PHE A 30 -17.86 -0.77 21.20
C PHE A 30 -17.19 0.33 22.03
N THR A 31 -17.89 0.89 23.02
CA THR A 31 -17.34 1.92 23.93
C THR A 31 -16.11 1.43 24.71
N PHE A 32 -16.10 0.14 25.10
CA PHE A 32 -14.94 -0.49 25.72
C PHE A 32 -13.78 -0.57 24.73
N TRP A 33 -14.03 -1.10 23.53
CA TRP A 33 -13.01 -1.24 22.48
C TRP A 33 -12.44 0.10 22.03
N SER A 34 -13.29 1.12 21.91
CA SER A 34 -12.90 2.49 21.60
C SER A 34 -12.00 3.09 22.67
N SER A 35 -12.39 3.00 23.95
CA SER A 35 -11.52 3.46 25.06
C SER A 35 -10.18 2.74 25.10
N LEU A 36 -10.18 1.42 24.96
CA LEU A 36 -8.95 0.64 24.96
C LEU A 36 -8.06 1.02 23.76
N PHE A 37 -8.64 1.18 22.57
CA PHE A 37 -7.93 1.61 21.38
C PHE A 37 -7.28 2.98 21.58
N THR A 38 -8.02 3.96 22.12
CA THR A 38 -7.48 5.30 22.42
C THR A 38 -6.35 5.23 23.46
N GLY A 39 -6.51 4.43 24.51
CA GLY A 39 -5.47 4.22 25.52
C GLY A 39 -4.20 3.60 24.94
N MET A 40 -4.34 2.56 24.12
CA MET A 40 -3.21 1.92 23.44
C MET A 40 -2.52 2.85 22.44
N LEU A 41 -3.28 3.66 21.71
CA LEU A 41 -2.72 4.66 20.80
C LEU A 41 -1.88 5.70 21.54
N GLN A 42 -2.34 6.13 22.73
CA GLN A 42 -1.57 7.02 23.59
C GLN A 42 -0.31 6.35 24.12
N ILE A 43 -0.38 5.08 24.54
CA ILE A 43 0.80 4.31 24.99
C ILE A 43 1.82 4.19 23.85
N GLY A 44 1.38 3.83 22.64
CA GLY A 44 2.26 3.67 21.49
C GLY A 44 3.03 4.94 21.12
N VAL A 45 2.44 6.11 21.34
CA VAL A 45 3.10 7.40 21.08
C VAL A 45 3.92 7.91 22.28
N LYS A 46 3.49 7.62 23.51
CA LYS A 46 4.13 8.15 24.73
C LYS A 46 5.45 7.48 25.06
N TYR A 47 5.55 6.17 24.89
CA TYR A 47 6.73 5.40 25.29
C TYR A 47 7.75 5.33 24.16
N SER A 48 9.04 5.34 24.51
CA SER A 48 10.14 5.23 23.54
C SER A 48 10.56 3.78 23.27
N GLN A 49 10.31 2.87 24.22
CA GLN A 49 10.69 1.46 24.10
C GLN A 49 9.94 0.78 22.94
N GLU A 50 10.69 0.23 21.98
CA GLU A 50 10.11 -0.37 20.77
C GLU A 50 9.10 -1.48 21.11
N THR A 51 9.42 -2.34 22.08
CA THR A 51 8.57 -3.44 22.54
C THR A 51 7.20 -2.98 23.04
N ILE A 52 7.17 -1.95 23.90
CA ILE A 52 5.93 -1.38 24.44
C ILE A 52 5.06 -0.82 23.29
N ARG A 53 5.70 -0.12 22.34
CA ARG A 53 5.00 0.47 21.20
C ARG A 53 4.44 -0.61 20.28
N THR A 54 5.19 -1.68 20.01
CA THR A 54 4.75 -2.81 19.18
C THR A 54 3.62 -3.61 19.84
N ASP A 55 3.65 -3.77 21.16
CA ASP A 55 2.58 -4.47 21.89
C ASP A 55 1.28 -3.65 21.86
N ALA A 56 1.38 -2.35 22.12
CA ALA A 56 0.24 -1.43 22.00
C ALA A 56 -0.38 -1.48 20.60
N LEU A 57 0.44 -1.40 19.56
CA LEU A 57 -0.03 -1.52 18.17
C LEU A 57 -0.64 -2.90 17.87
N SER A 58 -0.10 -3.97 18.44
CA SER A 58 -0.64 -5.33 18.26
C SER A 58 -2.02 -5.48 18.90
N ILE A 59 -2.22 -4.92 20.10
CA ILE A 59 -3.54 -4.85 20.75
C ILE A 59 -4.51 -4.05 19.88
N MET A 60 -4.10 -2.88 19.36
CA MET A 60 -4.93 -2.09 18.46
C MET A 60 -5.33 -2.84 17.19
N ILE A 61 -4.39 -3.58 16.58
CA ILE A 61 -4.67 -4.43 15.41
C ILE A 61 -5.73 -5.49 15.73
N LEU A 62 -5.65 -6.13 16.90
CA LEU A 62 -6.64 -7.10 17.35
C LEU A 62 -8.01 -6.45 17.52
N ILE A 63 -8.07 -5.28 18.17
CA ILE A 63 -9.31 -4.52 18.34
C ILE A 63 -9.95 -4.21 16.97
N VAL A 64 -9.19 -3.64 16.03
CA VAL A 64 -9.72 -3.27 14.71
C VAL A 64 -10.19 -4.49 13.92
N ARG A 65 -9.56 -5.66 14.10
CA ARG A 65 -10.02 -6.92 13.50
C ARG A 65 -11.35 -7.41 14.07
N THR A 66 -11.64 -7.10 15.33
CA THR A 66 -12.88 -7.47 16.00
C THR A 66 -14.02 -6.48 15.80
N THR A 67 -13.74 -5.26 15.36
CA THR A 67 -14.78 -4.25 15.11
C THR A 67 -15.32 -4.29 13.69
N ASP A 68 -16.58 -3.90 13.55
CA ASP A 68 -17.26 -3.82 12.27
C ASP A 68 -16.59 -2.76 11.36
N PRO A 69 -16.19 -3.14 10.13
CA PRO A 69 -15.51 -2.23 9.21
C PRO A 69 -16.34 -1.01 8.78
N ILE A 70 -17.67 -1.10 8.78
CA ILE A 70 -18.55 -0.09 8.21
C ILE A 70 -19.08 0.83 9.32
N GLU A 71 -19.63 0.25 10.39
CA GLU A 71 -20.34 1.00 11.41
C GLU A 71 -19.45 1.49 12.55
N GLU A 72 -18.47 0.69 12.96
CA GLU A 72 -17.70 0.93 14.17
C GLU A 72 -16.37 1.64 13.91
N ARG A 73 -15.60 1.23 12.91
CA ARG A 73 -14.24 1.74 12.69
C ARG A 73 -14.17 3.26 12.46
N GLN A 74 -15.16 3.84 11.78
CA GLN A 74 -15.24 5.29 11.60
C GLN A 74 -15.31 6.06 12.92
N LYS A 75 -15.85 5.45 14.00
CA LYS A 75 -16.02 6.07 15.32
C LYS A 75 -14.71 6.18 16.10
N PHE A 76 -13.60 5.60 15.64
CA PHE A 76 -12.28 5.82 16.26
C PHE A 76 -11.73 7.24 16.03
N GLY A 77 -12.29 7.98 15.06
CA GLY A 77 -11.93 9.38 14.77
C GLY A 77 -10.71 9.51 13.85
N PHE A 78 -10.97 9.76 12.56
CA PHE A 78 -9.96 9.77 11.49
C PHE A 78 -8.75 10.68 11.78
N THR A 79 -8.97 11.98 11.99
CA THR A 79 -7.87 12.96 12.14
C THR A 79 -6.99 12.67 13.36
N SER A 80 -7.61 12.27 14.48
CA SER A 80 -6.89 11.89 15.70
C SER A 80 -5.99 10.67 15.45
N VAL A 81 -6.54 9.63 14.82
CA VAL A 81 -5.80 8.39 14.54
C VAL A 81 -4.67 8.63 13.56
N MET A 82 -4.92 9.36 12.46
CA MET A 82 -3.87 9.66 11.47
C MET A 82 -2.74 10.51 12.07
N THR A 83 -3.07 11.47 12.94
CA THR A 83 -2.06 12.29 13.63
C THR A 83 -1.10 11.42 14.46
N ARG A 84 -1.63 10.40 15.13
CA ARG A 84 -0.82 9.49 15.95
C ARG A 84 -0.07 8.46 15.11
N LEU A 85 -0.67 7.99 14.03
CA LEU A 85 -0.01 7.10 13.07
C LEU A 85 1.18 7.76 12.39
N HIS A 86 1.08 9.05 12.02
CA HIS A 86 2.22 9.84 11.54
C HIS A 86 3.41 9.71 12.50
N LEU A 87 3.21 10.01 13.80
CA LEU A 87 4.27 9.93 14.82
C LEU A 87 4.87 8.52 15.01
N LEU A 88 4.14 7.47 14.64
CA LEU A 88 4.59 6.08 14.72
C LEU A 88 5.30 5.62 13.44
N LEU A 89 4.99 6.24 12.30
CA LEU A 89 5.56 5.94 10.99
C LEU A 89 6.85 6.71 10.70
N GLN A 90 7.08 7.82 11.42
CA GLN A 90 8.27 8.66 11.29
C GLN A 90 9.58 7.85 11.19
N LYS A 91 10.51 8.37 10.38
CA LYS A 91 11.72 7.67 9.92
C LYS A 91 12.64 7.20 11.04
N GLU A 92 12.68 7.90 12.17
CA GLU A 92 13.47 7.57 13.36
C GLU A 92 12.97 6.35 14.12
N ASN A 93 11.72 5.92 13.88
CA ASN A 93 11.14 4.79 14.60
C ASN A 93 11.65 3.44 14.04
N GLY A 94 11.71 2.45 14.93
CA GLY A 94 12.10 1.08 14.61
C GLY A 94 11.18 0.42 13.57
N LEU A 95 11.73 -0.53 12.82
CA LEU A 95 11.04 -1.18 11.71
C LEU A 95 9.79 -1.94 12.15
N LEU A 96 9.78 -2.51 13.37
CA LEU A 96 8.60 -3.24 13.86
C LEU A 96 7.44 -2.28 14.15
N VAL A 97 7.72 -1.12 14.75
CA VAL A 97 6.70 -0.09 15.01
C VAL A 97 6.10 0.39 13.69
N LYS A 98 6.93 0.71 12.69
CA LYS A 98 6.46 1.10 11.35
C LYS A 98 5.61 0.02 10.70
N LYS A 99 6.09 -1.23 10.72
CA LYS A 99 5.38 -2.39 10.16
C LYS A 99 4.00 -2.59 10.78
N HIS A 100 3.90 -2.53 12.10
CA HIS A 100 2.61 -2.65 12.78
C HIS A 100 1.71 -1.43 12.52
N SER A 101 2.28 -0.24 12.39
CA SER A 101 1.55 0.98 12.04
C SER A 101 0.96 0.92 10.63
N VAL A 102 1.72 0.43 9.64
CA VAL A 102 1.22 0.21 8.27
C VAL A 102 0.09 -0.83 8.26
N ARG A 103 0.23 -1.92 9.03
CA ARG A 103 -0.83 -2.95 9.17
C ARG A 103 -2.09 -2.38 9.80
N LEU A 104 -1.94 -1.58 10.85
CA LEU A 104 -3.06 -0.91 11.51
C LEU A 104 -3.76 0.06 10.55
N LEU A 105 -2.98 0.88 9.82
CA LEU A 105 -3.50 1.80 8.80
C LEU A 105 -4.29 1.04 7.73
N PHE A 106 -3.77 -0.07 7.21
CA PHE A 106 -4.48 -0.92 6.25
C PHE A 106 -5.84 -1.40 6.79
N LEU A 107 -5.88 -1.87 8.04
CA LEU A 107 -7.10 -2.37 8.65
C LEU A 107 -8.13 -1.26 8.90
N LEU A 108 -7.68 -0.06 9.26
CA LEU A 108 -8.54 1.12 9.42
C LEU A 108 -9.11 1.57 8.08
N LEU A 109 -8.32 1.55 7.01
CA LEU A 109 -8.76 1.91 5.66
C LEU A 109 -9.64 0.85 5.00
N ASN A 110 -9.80 -0.33 5.60
CA ASN A 110 -10.91 -1.24 5.27
C ASN A 110 -12.28 -0.68 5.70
N CYS A 111 -12.31 0.47 6.38
CA CYS A 111 -13.51 1.30 6.52
C CYS A 111 -13.67 2.22 5.29
N PRO A 112 -14.76 2.11 4.51
CA PRO A 112 -14.95 2.92 3.31
C PRO A 112 -14.95 4.43 3.57
N VAL A 113 -15.45 4.87 4.73
CA VAL A 113 -15.47 6.29 5.13
C VAL A 113 -14.05 6.80 5.35
N MET A 114 -13.23 6.07 6.10
CA MET A 114 -11.83 6.44 6.34
C MET A 114 -11.00 6.41 5.05
N LEU A 115 -11.24 5.42 4.18
CA LEU A 115 -10.57 5.37 2.87
C LEU A 115 -10.94 6.56 2.00
N LYS A 116 -12.23 6.91 1.93
CA LYS A 116 -12.69 8.07 1.17
C LYS A 116 -12.05 9.36 1.67
N LEU A 117 -12.02 9.57 2.99
CA LEU A 117 -11.36 10.72 3.63
C LEU A 117 -9.87 10.81 3.28
N LEU A 118 -9.15 9.69 3.32
CA LEU A 118 -7.74 9.65 2.91
C LEU A 118 -7.58 10.04 1.43
N CYS A 119 -8.36 9.43 0.54
CA CYS A 119 -8.28 9.65 -0.90
C CYS A 119 -8.73 11.05 -1.34
N SER A 120 -9.67 11.68 -0.63
CA SER A 120 -10.17 13.02 -0.94
C SER A 120 -9.36 14.16 -0.28
N GLY A 121 -8.29 13.83 0.44
CA GLY A 121 -7.48 14.82 1.16
C GLY A 121 -8.22 15.44 2.35
N GLY A 122 -9.06 14.67 3.04
CA GLY A 122 -9.80 15.12 4.23
C GLY A 122 -11.08 15.88 3.91
N LYS A 123 -11.48 15.96 2.64
CA LYS A 123 -12.72 16.61 2.22
C LYS A 123 -13.85 15.60 2.18
N ASP A 124 -14.82 15.74 3.07
CA ASP A 124 -16.11 15.10 2.89
C ASP A 124 -16.84 15.83 1.77
N GLY A 125 -17.36 15.10 0.78
CA GLY A 125 -17.96 15.68 -0.43
C GLY A 125 -19.20 16.56 -0.21
N SER A 126 -19.53 16.93 1.02
CA SER A 126 -20.51 17.94 1.38
C SER A 126 -19.92 19.33 1.18
N LYS A 127 -20.34 20.02 0.11
CA LYS A 127 -20.15 21.47 -0.02
C LYS A 127 -21.10 22.17 0.96
N GLN A 128 -20.75 22.28 2.24
CA GLN A 128 -21.51 23.10 3.18
C GLN A 128 -20.68 24.36 3.51
N MET A 129 -21.15 25.52 3.04
CA MET A 129 -20.47 26.79 3.29
C MET A 129 -20.46 27.12 4.79
N GLY A 130 -19.28 27.46 5.31
CA GLY A 130 -19.16 28.43 6.39
C GLY A 130 -18.73 27.92 7.77
N SER A 131 -17.80 26.96 7.88
CA SER A 131 -16.94 26.78 9.08
C SER A 131 -15.83 25.72 8.87
N GLU A 132 -15.99 24.85 7.87
CA GLU A 132 -15.19 23.63 7.64
C GLU A 132 -13.73 23.84 7.17
N ALA A 133 -13.31 25.06 6.80
CA ALA A 133 -12.00 25.29 6.19
C ALA A 133 -10.81 24.87 7.09
N CYS A 134 -10.91 25.13 8.40
CA CYS A 134 -9.81 24.87 9.34
C CYS A 134 -9.61 23.37 9.63
N GLU A 135 -10.69 22.59 9.74
CA GLU A 135 -10.60 21.14 9.97
C GLU A 135 -10.23 20.35 8.72
N SER A 136 -10.69 20.79 7.54
CA SER A 136 -10.27 20.21 6.27
C SER A 136 -8.77 20.43 6.02
N ASP A 137 -8.25 21.61 6.33
CA ASP A 137 -6.84 21.94 6.17
C ASP A 137 -5.96 21.07 7.09
N ARG A 138 -6.34 20.95 8.37
CA ARG A 138 -5.63 20.09 9.32
C ARG A 138 -5.65 18.61 8.91
N SER A 139 -6.78 18.13 8.40
CA SER A 139 -6.91 16.75 7.94
C SER A 139 -6.04 16.50 6.70
N GLN A 140 -5.98 17.47 5.79
CA GLN A 140 -5.13 17.42 4.61
C GLN A 140 -3.63 17.40 4.99
N GLU A 141 -3.20 18.24 5.92
CA GLU A 141 -1.82 18.26 6.43
C GLU A 141 -1.42 16.91 7.02
N VAL A 142 -2.25 16.36 7.90
CA VAL A 142 -1.97 15.06 8.55
C VAL A 142 -1.94 13.91 7.54
N ILE A 143 -2.83 13.92 6.54
CA ILE A 143 -2.78 12.93 5.45
C ILE A 143 -1.47 13.05 4.70
N SER A 144 -1.06 14.27 4.33
CA SER A 144 0.22 14.51 3.65
C SER A 144 1.40 13.96 4.45
N SER A 145 1.45 14.23 5.76
CA SER A 145 2.49 13.70 6.65
C SER A 145 2.53 12.17 6.66
N VAL A 146 1.38 11.50 6.75
CA VAL A 146 1.32 10.02 6.69
C VAL A 146 1.81 9.51 5.34
N LEU A 147 1.46 10.15 4.23
CA LEU A 147 1.94 9.74 2.90
C LEU A 147 3.45 9.90 2.76
N VAL A 148 4.03 10.97 3.31
CA VAL A 148 5.48 11.17 3.38
C VAL A 148 6.14 10.04 4.18
N ASP A 149 5.63 9.70 5.36
CA ASP A 149 6.23 8.62 6.16
C ASP A 149 6.10 7.23 5.49
N LEU A 150 4.99 6.99 4.78
CA LEU A 150 4.82 5.78 3.97
C LEU A 150 5.85 5.72 2.84
N SER A 151 6.21 6.87 2.26
CA SER A 151 7.25 6.96 1.25
C SER A 151 8.64 6.62 1.83
N ASP A 152 8.92 7.07 3.05
CA ASP A 152 10.14 6.71 3.77
C ASP A 152 10.17 5.20 4.07
N CYS A 153 9.03 4.58 4.39
CA CYS A 153 8.95 3.13 4.61
C CYS A 153 9.30 2.30 3.35
N LEU A 154 9.11 2.82 2.14
CA LEU A 154 9.54 2.16 0.90
C LEU A 154 11.07 2.16 0.73
N THR A 155 11.77 3.16 1.29
CA THR A 155 13.23 3.32 1.18
C THR A 155 14.01 2.75 2.36
N CYS A 156 13.34 2.37 3.44
CA CYS A 156 13.95 1.99 4.73
C CYS A 156 14.64 0.61 4.79
N GLY A 157 14.72 -0.19 3.72
CA GLY A 157 14.78 -1.65 3.92
C GLY A 157 15.50 -2.52 2.89
N GLU A 158 16.41 -1.98 2.09
CA GLU A 158 16.98 -2.75 0.96
C GLU A 158 17.83 -3.98 1.38
N THR A 159 18.20 -4.09 2.65
CA THR A 159 19.23 -5.05 3.10
C THR A 159 18.78 -6.07 4.17
N CYS A 160 17.59 -5.96 4.77
CA CYS A 160 17.14 -6.90 5.81
C CYS A 160 15.71 -7.42 5.57
N SER A 161 15.42 -8.65 6.03
CA SER A 161 14.12 -9.33 5.82
C SER A 161 12.93 -8.47 6.28
N LEU A 162 13.04 -7.86 7.47
CA LEU A 162 11.99 -7.03 8.04
C LEU A 162 11.74 -5.75 7.22
N GLY A 163 12.80 -5.14 6.68
CA GLY A 163 12.70 -3.97 5.81
C GLY A 163 12.02 -4.29 4.48
N ILE A 164 12.36 -5.42 3.86
CA ILE A 164 11.71 -5.90 2.63
C ILE A 164 10.22 -6.20 2.89
N GLU A 165 9.90 -6.82 4.03
CA GLU A 165 8.50 -7.09 4.41
C GLU A 165 7.71 -5.80 4.64
N LEU A 166 8.31 -4.79 5.29
CA LEU A 166 7.70 -3.46 5.46
C LEU A 166 7.40 -2.83 4.10
N CYS A 167 8.37 -2.81 3.18
CA CYS A 167 8.19 -2.29 1.84
C CYS A 167 7.03 -2.98 1.10
N ARG A 168 6.99 -4.33 1.16
CA ARG A 168 5.88 -5.10 0.60
C ARG A 168 4.52 -4.72 1.19
N LEU A 169 4.43 -4.50 2.50
CA LEU A 169 3.19 -4.10 3.15
C LEU A 169 2.72 -2.71 2.69
N VAL A 170 3.64 -1.78 2.49
CA VAL A 170 3.31 -0.45 1.95
C VAL A 170 2.80 -0.57 0.51
N ILE A 171 3.43 -1.39 -0.33
CA ILE A 171 2.97 -1.62 -1.71
C ILE A 171 1.56 -2.23 -1.74
N ILE A 172 1.26 -3.19 -0.86
CA ILE A 172 -0.08 -3.78 -0.73
C ILE A 172 -1.09 -2.72 -0.31
N LEU A 173 -0.74 -1.86 0.65
CA LEU A 173 -1.58 -0.75 1.08
C LEU A 173 -1.86 0.22 -0.07
N LEU A 174 -0.83 0.62 -0.83
CA LEU A 174 -0.97 1.50 -1.98
C LEU A 174 -1.84 0.87 -3.08
N ALA A 175 -1.70 -0.44 -3.31
CA ALA A 175 -2.54 -1.17 -4.25
C ALA A 175 -4.02 -1.17 -3.83
N TYR A 176 -4.27 -1.31 -2.53
CA TYR A 176 -5.61 -1.19 -1.98
C TYR A 176 -6.17 0.24 -2.12
N ILE A 177 -5.38 1.27 -1.82
CA ILE A 177 -5.77 2.68 -2.01
C ILE A 177 -6.12 2.94 -3.48
N ALA A 178 -5.24 2.54 -4.42
CA ALA A 178 -5.47 2.69 -5.85
C ALA A 178 -6.72 1.95 -6.35
N SER A 179 -7.14 0.90 -5.66
CA SER A 179 -8.34 0.14 -6.00
C SER A 179 -9.66 0.85 -5.69
N SER A 180 -9.62 1.93 -4.89
CA SER A 180 -10.81 2.70 -4.49
C SER A 180 -11.37 3.62 -5.58
N GLY A 181 -10.68 3.73 -6.72
CA GLY A 181 -11.10 4.52 -7.88
C GLY A 181 -10.17 5.71 -8.14
N LYS A 182 -10.69 6.74 -8.81
CA LYS A 182 -9.89 7.86 -9.33
C LYS A 182 -9.07 8.58 -8.26
N LEU A 183 -9.70 8.96 -7.14
CA LEU A 183 -9.03 9.68 -6.06
C LEU A 183 -7.92 8.83 -5.43
N GLY A 184 -8.16 7.54 -5.24
CA GLY A 184 -7.14 6.62 -4.74
C GLY A 184 -5.98 6.43 -5.70
N TYR A 185 -6.23 6.36 -7.00
CA TYR A 185 -5.17 6.38 -8.00
C TYR A 185 -4.36 7.68 -7.97
N GLU A 186 -5.01 8.83 -7.81
CA GLU A 186 -4.34 10.12 -7.74
C GLU A 186 -3.37 10.22 -6.55
N VAL A 187 -3.66 9.57 -5.41
CA VAL A 187 -2.73 9.47 -4.27
C VAL A 187 -1.37 8.91 -4.70
N LEU A 188 -1.32 7.95 -5.62
CA LEU A 188 -0.06 7.34 -6.08
C LEU A 188 0.77 8.28 -6.96
N LEU A 189 0.15 9.33 -7.52
CA LEU A 189 0.79 10.29 -8.41
C LEU A 189 1.34 11.52 -7.68
N VAL A 190 0.86 11.78 -6.46
CA VAL A 190 1.29 12.93 -5.67
C VAL A 190 2.78 12.80 -5.33
N PRO A 191 3.58 13.87 -5.49
CA PRO A 191 4.95 13.92 -4.98
C PRO A 191 4.97 13.78 -3.45
N VAL A 192 5.66 12.77 -2.92
CA VAL A 192 5.67 12.46 -1.48
C VAL A 192 7.06 12.42 -0.87
N SER A 193 8.11 12.41 -1.69
CA SER A 193 9.49 12.45 -1.19
C SER A 193 10.08 13.86 -1.27
N ALA A 194 11.15 14.11 -0.50
CA ALA A 194 11.93 15.35 -0.58
C ALA A 194 12.51 15.62 -1.99
N ARG A 195 12.65 14.58 -2.82
CA ARG A 195 13.10 14.67 -4.21
C ARG A 195 11.96 14.94 -5.21
N GLY A 196 10.72 15.06 -4.73
CA GLY A 196 9.54 15.23 -5.56
C GLY A 196 9.09 13.96 -6.30
N ALA A 197 9.62 12.77 -5.93
CA ALA A 197 9.19 11.51 -6.52
C ALA A 197 7.82 11.09 -5.99
N SER A 198 7.01 10.55 -6.89
CA SER A 198 5.72 9.91 -6.61
C SER A 198 5.88 8.48 -6.10
N PHE A 199 4.82 7.89 -5.55
CA PHE A 199 4.86 6.48 -5.14
C PHE A 199 5.16 5.53 -6.32
N LEU A 200 4.67 5.83 -7.52
CA LEU A 200 4.97 5.01 -8.70
C LEU A 200 6.46 4.99 -9.03
N GLU A 201 7.13 6.15 -8.96
CA GLU A 201 8.57 6.26 -9.19
C GLU A 201 9.36 5.54 -8.10
N MET A 202 8.95 5.67 -6.84
CA MET A 202 9.61 4.98 -5.72
C MET A 202 9.42 3.46 -5.78
N ILE A 203 8.25 2.97 -6.20
CA ILE A 203 8.04 1.53 -6.45
C ILE A 203 8.95 1.03 -7.56
N MET A 204 9.18 1.83 -8.61
CA MET A 204 10.12 1.48 -9.68
C MET A 204 11.57 1.45 -9.18
N GLU A 205 11.96 2.40 -8.34
CA GLU A 205 13.27 2.41 -7.66
C GLU A 205 13.45 1.15 -6.79
N VAL A 206 12.44 0.78 -6.00
CA VAL A 206 12.43 -0.46 -5.22
C VAL A 206 12.65 -1.67 -6.12
N LEU A 207 11.90 -1.81 -7.22
CA LEU A 207 12.07 -2.91 -8.17
C LEU A 207 13.50 -2.98 -8.71
N ALA A 208 14.04 -1.85 -9.15
CA ALA A 208 15.40 -1.77 -9.68
C ALA A 208 16.46 -2.14 -8.62
N SER A 209 16.29 -1.70 -7.37
CA SER A 209 17.19 -2.06 -6.26
C SER A 209 17.13 -3.56 -5.93
N GLN A 210 15.94 -4.14 -5.82
CA GLN A 210 15.79 -5.55 -5.47
C GLN A 210 16.40 -6.51 -6.50
N MET A 211 16.53 -6.07 -7.75
CA MET A 211 17.18 -6.81 -8.83
C MET A 211 18.71 -6.80 -8.80
N GLN A 212 19.34 -5.89 -8.06
CA GLN A 212 20.81 -5.78 -8.03
C GLN A 212 21.45 -6.87 -7.17
N TYR A 213 20.69 -7.49 -6.27
CA TYR A 213 21.22 -8.47 -5.36
C TYR A 213 21.20 -9.87 -5.98
N GLU A 214 22.40 -10.35 -6.36
CA GLU A 214 22.61 -11.70 -6.91
C GLU A 214 22.62 -12.79 -5.83
N THR A 215 22.61 -12.42 -4.54
CA THR A 215 22.71 -13.36 -3.43
C THR A 215 21.41 -14.12 -3.20
N ARG A 216 21.53 -15.40 -2.77
CA ARG A 216 20.37 -16.21 -2.41
C ARG A 216 19.67 -15.77 -1.12
N GLU A 217 20.31 -14.92 -0.34
CA GLU A 217 19.76 -14.38 0.89
C GLU A 217 18.50 -13.56 0.60
N LEU A 218 17.45 -13.79 1.38
CA LEU A 218 16.17 -13.07 1.27
C LEU A 218 15.48 -13.20 -0.09
N LEU A 219 15.85 -14.16 -0.94
CA LEU A 219 15.24 -14.33 -2.27
C LEU A 219 13.72 -14.45 -2.21
N LYS A 220 13.19 -15.14 -1.19
CA LYS A 220 11.75 -15.30 -1.01
C LYS A 220 11.09 -13.94 -0.77
N GLU A 221 11.60 -13.16 0.17
CA GLU A 221 11.10 -11.82 0.50
C GLU A 221 11.21 -10.87 -0.69
N ARG A 222 12.34 -10.91 -1.42
CA ARG A 222 12.56 -10.15 -2.66
C ARG A 222 11.52 -10.52 -3.72
N CYS A 223 11.30 -11.81 -3.96
CA CYS A 223 10.29 -12.26 -4.91
C CYS A 223 8.89 -11.76 -4.54
N LEU A 224 8.55 -11.78 -3.24
CA LEU A 224 7.25 -11.31 -2.78
C LEU A 224 7.07 -9.80 -2.98
N VAL A 225 8.06 -8.97 -2.66
CA VAL A 225 7.94 -7.52 -2.88
C VAL A 225 7.85 -7.18 -4.38
N MET A 226 8.66 -7.84 -5.22
CA MET A 226 8.60 -7.65 -6.67
C MET A 226 7.27 -8.11 -7.25
N ARG A 227 6.72 -9.23 -6.77
CA ARG A 227 5.41 -9.73 -7.17
C ARG A 227 4.31 -8.70 -6.88
N GLU A 228 4.22 -8.19 -5.65
CA GLU A 228 3.19 -7.22 -5.29
C GLU A 228 3.33 -5.90 -6.07
N ALA A 229 4.57 -5.43 -6.29
CA ALA A 229 4.85 -4.27 -7.11
C ALA A 229 4.38 -4.45 -8.56
N LEU A 230 4.74 -5.57 -9.19
CA LEU A 230 4.33 -5.86 -10.57
C LEU A 230 2.82 -6.10 -10.71
N ILE A 231 2.15 -6.66 -9.70
CA ILE A 231 0.69 -6.79 -9.68
C ILE A 231 0.05 -5.39 -9.75
N LEU A 232 0.50 -4.47 -8.88
CA LEU A 232 0.01 -3.10 -8.87
C LEU A 232 0.28 -2.39 -10.21
N LEU A 233 1.54 -2.41 -10.67
CA LEU A 233 1.92 -1.73 -11.91
C LEU A 233 1.17 -2.28 -13.13
N ASN A 234 1.03 -3.60 -13.25
CA ASN A 234 0.28 -4.21 -14.34
C ASN A 234 -1.20 -3.84 -14.28
N ARG A 235 -1.80 -3.82 -13.08
CA ARG A 235 -3.19 -3.39 -12.91
C ARG A 235 -3.39 -1.96 -13.41
N LEU A 236 -2.51 -1.05 -13.01
CA LEU A 236 -2.59 0.36 -13.44
C LEU A 236 -2.32 0.53 -14.94
N ALA A 237 -1.25 -0.11 -15.45
CA ALA A 237 -0.86 -0.07 -16.86
C ALA A 237 -1.86 -0.78 -17.80
N SER A 238 -2.80 -1.59 -17.29
CA SER A 238 -3.85 -2.24 -18.07
C SER A 238 -5.22 -1.54 -17.97
N HIS A 239 -5.36 -0.58 -17.07
CA HIS A 239 -6.63 0.08 -16.83
C HIS A 239 -6.92 1.13 -17.91
N ALA A 240 -8.12 1.11 -18.48
CA ALA A 240 -8.50 1.97 -19.60
C ALA A 240 -8.21 3.47 -19.37
N ASN A 241 -8.44 3.96 -18.14
CA ASN A 241 -8.25 5.38 -17.80
C ASN A 241 -6.89 5.69 -17.17
N TYR A 242 -6.15 4.69 -16.67
CA TYR A 242 -4.93 4.92 -15.89
C TYR A 242 -3.66 4.46 -16.61
N SER A 243 -3.79 3.63 -17.65
CA SER A 243 -2.67 3.06 -18.39
C SER A 243 -1.70 4.13 -18.90
N LYS A 244 -2.20 5.05 -19.74
CA LYS A 244 -1.38 6.13 -20.32
C LYS A 244 -0.75 7.02 -19.24
N PRO A 245 -1.51 7.61 -18.29
CA PRO A 245 -0.89 8.44 -17.25
C PRO A 245 0.13 7.69 -16.37
N THR A 246 -0.11 6.41 -16.07
CA THR A 246 0.84 5.57 -15.32
C THR A 246 2.15 5.42 -16.08
N LEU A 247 2.09 5.04 -17.35
CA LEU A 247 3.28 4.85 -18.18
C LEU A 247 4.00 6.18 -18.47
N GLU A 248 3.26 7.29 -18.57
CA GLU A 248 3.84 8.64 -18.63
C GLU A 248 4.63 8.97 -17.37
N VAL A 249 4.14 8.65 -16.17
CA VAL A 249 4.88 8.84 -14.91
C VAL A 249 6.16 8.02 -14.89
N LEU A 250 6.07 6.74 -15.25
CA LEU A 250 7.20 5.81 -15.24
C LEU A 250 8.28 6.16 -16.28
N THR A 251 7.92 6.93 -17.30
CA THR A 251 8.85 7.38 -18.37
C THR A 251 9.13 8.88 -18.34
N ARG A 252 8.68 9.59 -17.30
CA ARG A 252 8.74 11.06 -17.24
C ARG A 252 10.16 11.59 -17.12
N SER A 253 10.93 11.00 -16.22
CA SER A 253 12.32 11.39 -15.96
C SER A 253 13.26 10.37 -16.58
N LYS A 254 14.45 10.82 -17.00
CA LYS A 254 15.48 9.92 -17.54
C LYS A 254 15.82 8.78 -16.58
N LEU A 255 15.87 9.08 -15.28
CA LEU A 255 16.17 8.10 -14.24
C LEU A 255 15.07 7.05 -14.13
N CYS A 256 13.80 7.46 -13.99
CA CYS A 256 12.67 6.54 -13.87
C CYS A 256 12.46 5.72 -15.16
N ALA A 257 12.65 6.34 -16.33
CA ALA A 257 12.61 5.63 -17.61
C ALA A 257 13.70 4.55 -17.68
N THR A 258 14.91 4.85 -17.20
CA THR A 258 16.02 3.87 -17.14
C THR A 258 15.66 2.70 -16.24
N TRP A 259 15.16 2.96 -15.03
CA TRP A 259 14.69 1.89 -14.13
C TRP A 259 13.56 1.06 -14.74
N THR A 260 12.58 1.73 -15.37
CA THR A 260 11.45 1.06 -16.02
C THR A 260 11.91 0.11 -17.13
N ILE A 261 12.85 0.56 -17.99
CA ILE A 261 13.41 -0.27 -19.06
C ILE A 261 14.26 -1.41 -18.48
N ASP A 262 15.05 -1.16 -17.44
CA ASP A 262 15.89 -2.17 -16.80
C ASP A 262 15.04 -3.29 -16.17
N VAL A 263 14.02 -2.90 -15.40
CA VAL A 263 13.02 -3.78 -14.79
C VAL A 263 12.29 -4.60 -15.84
N ALA A 264 11.78 -3.95 -16.89
CA ALA A 264 11.08 -4.61 -18.00
C ALA A 264 11.97 -5.62 -18.75
N ASN A 265 13.28 -5.37 -18.83
CA ASN A 265 14.18 -6.26 -19.55
C ASN A 265 14.75 -7.39 -18.71
N ARG A 266 15.09 -7.15 -17.45
CA ARG A 266 15.81 -8.13 -16.62
C ARG A 266 14.89 -9.05 -15.86
N LEU A 267 13.79 -8.55 -15.27
CA LEU A 267 12.89 -9.37 -14.45
C LEU A 267 12.33 -10.61 -15.17
N PRO A 268 11.91 -10.54 -16.45
CA PRO A 268 11.39 -11.72 -17.15
C PRO A 268 12.41 -12.88 -17.25
N HIS A 269 13.70 -12.57 -17.17
CA HIS A 269 14.80 -13.53 -17.32
C HIS A 269 15.40 -13.97 -15.97
N THR A 270 14.87 -13.48 -14.85
CA THR A 270 15.33 -13.90 -13.53
C THR A 270 14.89 -15.34 -13.25
N ARG A 271 15.74 -16.15 -12.61
CA ARG A 271 15.45 -17.56 -12.22
C ARG A 271 14.45 -17.67 -11.06
N MET A 272 13.51 -16.73 -10.97
CA MET A 272 12.52 -16.62 -9.89
C MET A 272 11.26 -17.42 -10.23
N ALA A 273 10.29 -17.46 -9.31
CA ALA A 273 9.04 -18.21 -9.48
C ALA A 273 8.33 -17.87 -10.81
N ASN A 274 7.76 -18.88 -11.48
CA ASN A 274 7.13 -18.74 -12.81
C ASN A 274 6.10 -17.59 -12.88
N ASP A 275 5.28 -17.42 -11.83
CA ASP A 275 4.27 -16.35 -11.75
C ASP A 275 4.89 -14.95 -11.83
N LEU A 276 6.10 -14.75 -11.29
CA LEU A 276 6.80 -13.47 -11.32
C LEU A 276 7.28 -13.15 -12.74
N ALA A 277 7.80 -14.16 -13.44
CA ALA A 277 8.24 -14.02 -14.83
C ALA A 277 7.06 -13.64 -15.74
N GLU A 278 5.88 -14.23 -15.54
CA GLU A 278 4.67 -13.88 -16.28
C GLU A 278 4.23 -12.44 -16.03
N LEU A 279 4.22 -12.00 -14.76
CA LEU A 279 3.92 -10.61 -14.40
C LEU A 279 4.93 -9.64 -15.02
N ALA A 280 6.22 -9.97 -14.99
CA ALA A 280 7.27 -9.16 -15.57
C ALA A 280 7.14 -9.07 -17.09
N GLN A 281 6.82 -10.18 -17.76
CA GLN A 281 6.61 -10.21 -19.21
C GLN A 281 5.40 -9.35 -19.62
N LYS A 282 4.29 -9.46 -18.89
CA LYS A 282 3.11 -8.61 -19.11
C LYS A 282 3.43 -7.12 -18.92
N PHE A 283 4.25 -6.79 -17.93
CA PHE A 283 4.68 -5.41 -17.68
C PHE A 283 5.56 -4.91 -18.83
N ARG A 284 6.55 -5.71 -19.23
CA ARG A 284 7.43 -5.44 -20.38
C ARG A 284 6.63 -5.12 -21.64
N SER A 285 5.70 -5.99 -22.03
CA SER A 285 4.89 -5.79 -23.24
C SER A 285 4.15 -4.44 -23.24
N ARG A 286 3.63 -4.01 -22.09
CA ARG A 286 2.93 -2.73 -21.94
C ARG A 286 3.87 -1.52 -22.05
N VAL A 287 5.03 -1.61 -21.42
CA VAL A 287 6.06 -0.56 -21.50
C VAL A 287 6.51 -0.35 -22.95
N TYR A 288 6.82 -1.44 -23.66
CA TYR A 288 7.26 -1.36 -25.05
C TYR A 288 6.17 -0.87 -26.00
N ALA A 289 4.93 -1.35 -25.85
CA ALA A 289 3.80 -0.84 -26.64
C ALA A 289 3.65 0.69 -26.49
N PHE A 290 3.75 1.20 -25.26
CA PHE A 290 3.66 2.64 -25.01
C PHE A 290 4.85 3.45 -25.54
N ILE A 291 6.07 2.90 -25.52
CA ILE A 291 7.25 3.57 -26.07
C ILE A 291 7.18 3.60 -27.60
N GLU A 292 6.74 2.51 -28.24
CA GLU A 292 6.57 2.42 -29.69
C GLU A 292 5.44 3.33 -30.20
N GLU A 293 4.37 3.51 -29.41
CA GLU A 293 3.27 4.43 -29.69
C GLU A 293 3.64 5.92 -29.52
N LYS A 294 4.79 6.25 -28.93
CA LYS A 294 5.33 7.62 -28.95
C LYS A 294 6.28 7.76 -30.14
N PRO A 295 5.86 8.32 -31.30
CA PRO A 295 6.84 8.73 -32.30
C PRO A 295 7.76 9.74 -31.64
N LEU A 296 9.07 9.62 -31.89
CA LEU A 296 10.01 10.71 -31.71
C LEU A 296 9.41 11.95 -32.38
N THR A 297 8.88 12.89 -31.58
CA THR A 297 8.76 14.27 -32.03
C THR A 297 10.20 14.72 -32.24
N SER A 298 10.63 14.62 -33.50
CA SER A 298 11.88 15.17 -33.98
C SER A 298 11.90 16.64 -33.59
N ASP A 299 12.81 17.02 -32.69
CA ASP A 299 13.27 18.40 -32.66
C ASP A 299 13.95 18.66 -34.00
N GLY A 300 13.19 19.30 -34.89
CA GLY A 300 13.73 19.94 -36.07
C GLY A 300 14.59 21.11 -35.61
N THR A 301 15.90 20.92 -35.59
CA THR A 301 16.83 22.04 -35.79
C THR A 301 17.52 21.84 -37.14
N ASN A 302 17.09 22.67 -38.07
CA ASN A 302 17.56 22.76 -39.44
C ASN A 302 19.09 22.84 -39.51
N LEU A 303 19.70 21.84 -40.14
CA LEU A 303 20.95 21.98 -40.88
C LEU A 303 20.67 22.86 -42.10
N GLY A 304 20.81 24.16 -41.93
CA GLY A 304 20.78 25.15 -43.01
C GLY A 304 22.13 25.85 -43.08
N ALA A 305 23.12 25.19 -43.67
CA ALA A 305 24.32 25.86 -44.15
C ALA A 305 23.92 26.88 -45.23
N SER A 306 24.30 28.14 -45.07
CA SER A 306 24.56 29.00 -46.22
C SER A 306 25.72 29.94 -45.94
N ASN A 307 26.71 29.79 -46.81
CA ASN A 307 27.99 30.46 -46.92
C ASN A 307 27.86 31.96 -47.26
N LYS A 308 28.92 32.72 -46.90
CA LYS A 308 29.51 33.88 -47.61
C LYS A 308 28.58 35.09 -47.83
N ARG A 309 28.89 36.32 -47.44
CA ARG A 309 30.11 37.12 -47.47
C ARG A 309 29.98 38.25 -46.45
#